data_AF-A0A091K221-F1
#
_entry.id   AF-A0A091K221-F1
#
_cell.length_a   1.000
_cell.length_b   1.000
_cell.length_c   1.000
_cell.angle_alpha   90.00
_cell.angle_beta   90.00
_cell.angle_gamma   90.00
#
_symmetry.space_group_name_H-M   'P 1'
#
loop_
_entity.id
_entity.type
_entity.pdbx_description
1 polymer ?
#
loop_
_entity_poly.entity_id
_entity_poly.type
_entity_poly.pdbx_seq_one_letter_code
_entity_poly.pdbx_strand_id
1 'polypeptide(L)'
;NSHVIVSLQNLQELKPLDQCLIGQAKENRKKNRYKNILPYDTTRVPLGIEGAYINASFIRMPVGNEEFVYIACQGPLPTTVADFWQMVWEQNCTVIAMMTQEVEGEKIKCQRYWPDVLNKTTMINDRLRLALLRLQQLKGFIIRVLELEDLQTGEVRHISHLNFIAWPDHDTPSQPDDLLTFISYMRRVHKSGPIITHCSAGIGRSGTLICIDVVLGLISRDLDFDISDLVRTMRLQRHGMVQTEDQYIFCYQVVLYVLNHLQ
;
A
#
# COMPACT_ATOMS: atom_id res chain seq x y z
N ASN A 1 9.15 -11.25 -23.84
CA ASN A 1 10.19 -10.71 -22.94
C ASN A 1 10.80 -9.41 -23.44
N SER A 2 11.45 -9.34 -24.61
CA SER A 2 12.10 -8.11 -25.10
C SER A 2 11.21 -6.84 -25.12
N HIS A 3 9.97 -6.92 -25.61
CA HIS A 3 9.06 -5.76 -25.61
C HIS A 3 8.60 -5.29 -24.22
N VAL A 4 8.45 -6.21 -23.27
CA VAL A 4 8.05 -5.92 -21.86
C VAL A 4 9.20 -5.23 -21.12
N ILE A 5 10.43 -5.59 -21.43
CA ILE A 5 11.62 -4.96 -20.82
C ILE A 5 11.77 -3.53 -21.34
N VAL A 6 11.59 -3.32 -22.64
CA VAL A 6 11.65 -1.99 -23.26
C VAL A 6 10.56 -1.05 -22.72
N SER A 7 9.34 -1.56 -22.48
CA SER A 7 8.28 -0.72 -21.89
C SER A 7 8.63 -0.25 -20.47
N LEU A 8 9.20 -1.11 -19.63
CA LEU A 8 9.64 -0.69 -18.29
C LEU A 8 10.81 0.30 -18.34
N GLN A 9 11.77 0.12 -19.25
CA GLN A 9 12.87 1.08 -19.45
C GLN A 9 12.33 2.46 -19.83
N ASN A 10 11.38 2.54 -20.76
CA ASN A 10 10.72 3.79 -21.12
C ASN A 10 10.00 4.43 -19.91
N LEU A 11 9.40 3.61 -19.04
CA LEU A 11 8.76 4.10 -17.81
C LEU A 11 9.77 4.60 -16.77
N GLN A 12 11.04 4.16 -16.80
CA GLN A 12 12.10 4.67 -15.93
C GLN A 12 12.57 6.07 -16.34
N GLU A 13 12.39 6.44 -17.61
CA GLU A 13 12.70 7.78 -18.13
C GLU A 13 11.57 8.79 -17.90
N LEU A 14 10.45 8.36 -17.29
CA LEU A 14 9.31 9.21 -17.02
C LEU A 14 9.71 10.39 -16.11
N LYS A 15 9.47 11.61 -16.60
CA LYS A 15 9.76 12.82 -15.82
C LYS A 15 8.92 12.83 -14.53
N PRO A 16 9.52 13.16 -13.37
CA PRO A 16 8.78 13.30 -12.13
C PRO A 16 7.68 14.37 -12.21
N LEU A 17 6.55 14.16 -11.52
CA LEU A 17 5.44 15.12 -11.47
C LEU A 17 5.86 16.47 -10.87
N ASP A 18 6.54 16.42 -9.72
CA ASP A 18 7.12 17.59 -9.07
C ASP A 18 8.43 17.21 -8.34
N GLN A 19 9.03 18.18 -7.64
CA GLN A 19 10.33 18.02 -7.00
C GLN A 19 10.27 17.45 -5.58
N CYS A 20 9.09 17.09 -5.03
CA CYS A 20 8.94 16.51 -3.69
C CYS A 20 9.57 17.40 -2.57
N LEU A 21 9.44 18.72 -2.66
CA LEU A 21 10.13 19.69 -1.81
C LEU A 21 9.73 19.55 -0.33
N ILE A 22 8.47 19.22 -0.03
CA ILE A 22 7.98 19.10 1.35
C ILE A 22 8.66 17.93 2.05
N GLY A 23 8.80 16.79 1.37
CA GLY A 23 9.51 15.63 1.90
C GLY A 23 11.02 15.87 2.09
N GLN A 24 11.60 16.81 1.34
CA GLN A 24 13.01 17.21 1.41
C GLN A 24 13.31 18.25 2.50
N ALA A 25 12.29 18.91 3.06
CA ALA A 25 12.44 19.91 4.12
C ALA A 25 13.16 19.34 5.35
N LYS A 26 13.98 20.15 6.02
CA LYS A 26 14.92 19.69 7.07
C LYS A 26 14.20 18.98 8.22
N GLU A 27 13.04 19.49 8.60
CA GLU A 27 12.11 19.01 9.60
C GLU A 27 11.48 17.65 9.22
N ASN A 28 11.26 17.40 7.92
CA ASN A 28 10.56 16.21 7.42
C ASN A 28 11.50 15.07 7.05
N ARG A 29 12.79 15.35 6.80
CA ARG A 29 13.80 14.33 6.43
C ARG A 29 13.83 13.13 7.37
N LYS A 30 13.64 13.35 8.68
CA LYS A 30 13.66 12.29 9.70
C LYS A 30 12.41 11.40 9.68
N LYS A 31 11.34 11.82 8.99
CA LYS A 31 10.12 11.03 8.79
C LYS A 31 10.20 10.10 7.58
N ASN A 32 11.29 10.15 6.81
CA ASN A 32 11.50 9.32 5.63
C ASN A 32 12.37 8.10 5.96
N ARG A 33 11.88 6.90 5.65
CA ARG A 33 12.65 5.66 5.78
C ARG A 33 13.81 5.62 4.78
N TYR A 34 13.58 6.13 3.57
CA TYR A 34 14.58 6.23 2.51
C TYR A 34 14.66 7.67 2.03
N LYS A 35 15.87 8.22 1.98
CA LYS A 35 16.11 9.63 1.64
C LYS A 35 15.66 10.01 0.23
N ASN A 36 15.67 9.04 -0.68
CA ASN A 36 15.39 9.19 -2.11
C ASN A 36 14.00 8.68 -2.53
N ILE A 37 13.14 8.27 -1.59
CA ILE A 37 11.79 7.81 -1.88
C ILE A 37 10.82 8.72 -1.13
N LEU A 38 10.30 9.70 -1.85
CA LEU A 38 9.49 10.79 -1.31
C LEU A 38 8.15 10.84 -2.06
N PRO A 39 7.06 11.25 -1.39
CA PRO A 39 5.82 11.56 -2.09
C PRO A 39 5.99 12.86 -2.89
N TYR A 40 5.30 12.96 -4.02
CA TYR A 40 5.12 14.26 -4.69
C TYR A 40 4.36 15.23 -3.79
N ASP A 41 4.67 16.51 -3.90
CA ASP A 41 4.00 17.55 -3.10
C ASP A 41 2.51 17.63 -3.45
N THR A 42 2.18 17.44 -4.73
CA THR A 42 0.83 17.55 -5.28
C THR A 42 -0.10 16.43 -4.84
N THR A 43 0.43 15.22 -4.61
CA THR A 43 -0.36 14.02 -4.31
C THR A 43 -0.11 13.45 -2.92
N ARG A 44 0.71 14.10 -2.09
CA ARG A 44 0.96 13.67 -0.72
C ARG A 44 -0.34 13.62 0.09
N VAL A 45 -0.35 12.78 1.12
CA VAL A 45 -1.41 12.82 2.13
C VAL A 45 -1.04 13.86 3.21
N PRO A 46 -1.85 14.90 3.44
CA PRO A 46 -1.65 15.83 4.54
C PRO A 46 -2.18 15.25 5.87
N LEU A 47 -1.56 15.64 6.99
CA LEU A 47 -2.04 15.35 8.34
C LEU A 47 -2.57 16.60 9.03
N GLY A 48 -3.77 16.50 9.59
CA GLY A 48 -4.43 17.59 10.32
C GLY A 48 -4.71 18.83 9.47
N ILE A 49 -5.17 19.88 10.14
CA ILE A 49 -5.59 21.14 9.50
C ILE A 49 -4.37 21.89 8.92
N GLU A 50 -3.22 21.79 9.59
CA GLU A 50 -1.98 22.43 9.17
C GLU A 50 -1.28 21.71 8.00
N GLY A 51 -1.80 20.55 7.60
CA GLY A 51 -1.28 19.79 6.46
C GLY A 51 0.13 19.27 6.68
N ALA A 52 0.42 18.79 7.89
CA ALA A 52 1.71 18.23 8.28
C ALA A 52 2.10 17.02 7.41
N TYR A 53 3.39 16.69 7.44
CA TYR A 53 3.99 15.71 6.54
C TYR A 53 3.92 14.27 7.09
N ILE A 54 3.53 13.35 6.19
CA ILE A 54 3.76 11.91 6.25
C ILE A 54 4.21 11.43 4.86
N ASN A 55 5.10 10.43 4.80
CA ASN A 55 5.54 9.84 3.53
C ASN A 55 4.47 8.88 2.98
N ALA A 56 3.44 9.46 2.40
CA ALA A 56 2.30 8.78 1.81
C ALA A 56 1.77 9.59 0.62
N SER A 57 1.27 8.90 -0.41
CA SER A 57 0.68 9.51 -1.60
C SER A 57 -0.70 8.91 -1.86
N PHE A 58 -1.66 9.73 -2.25
CA PHE A 58 -2.88 9.23 -2.87
C PHE A 58 -2.54 8.63 -4.24
N ILE A 59 -3.17 7.49 -4.55
CA ILE A 59 -3.16 6.90 -5.88
C ILE A 59 -4.61 6.61 -6.26
N ARG A 60 -5.04 7.19 -7.36
CA ARG A 60 -6.38 7.05 -7.93
C ARG A 60 -6.27 6.35 -9.27
N MET A 61 -7.01 5.26 -9.42
CA MET A 61 -6.99 4.40 -10.60
C MET A 61 -8.40 4.25 -11.15
N PRO A 62 -8.67 4.78 -12.36
CA PRO A 62 -9.96 4.55 -13.04
C PRO A 62 -10.15 3.06 -13.35
N VAL A 63 -11.31 2.51 -13.02
CA VAL A 63 -11.70 1.12 -13.29
C VAL A 63 -13.13 1.11 -13.84
N GLY A 64 -13.25 1.40 -15.15
CA GLY A 64 -14.54 1.66 -15.79
C GLY A 64 -15.17 2.95 -15.27
N ASN A 65 -16.40 2.84 -14.75
CA ASN A 65 -17.13 3.97 -14.15
C ASN A 65 -16.83 4.17 -12.66
N GLU A 66 -15.95 3.33 -12.08
CA GLU A 66 -15.52 3.42 -10.69
C GLU A 66 -14.09 3.94 -10.59
N GLU A 67 -13.71 4.41 -9.41
CA GLU A 67 -12.34 4.79 -9.08
C GLU A 67 -11.84 3.95 -7.90
N PHE A 68 -10.74 3.23 -8.10
CA PHE A 68 -10.04 2.58 -7.01
C PHE A 68 -9.08 3.59 -6.38
N VAL A 69 -9.31 3.93 -5.11
CA VAL A 69 -8.51 4.90 -4.37
C VAL A 69 -7.64 4.20 -3.33
N TYR A 70 -6.36 4.53 -3.34
CA TYR A 70 -5.37 3.99 -2.43
C TYR A 70 -4.59 5.11 -1.75
N ILE A 71 -3.99 4.78 -0.61
CA ILE A 71 -2.88 5.52 -0.04
C ILE A 71 -1.65 4.62 -0.07
N ALA A 72 -0.69 4.94 -0.94
CA ALA A 72 0.59 4.26 -1.00
C ALA A 72 1.61 4.96 -0.09
N CYS A 73 2.09 4.28 0.94
CA CYS A 73 2.99 4.87 1.93
C CYS A 73 4.15 3.95 2.29
N GLN A 74 5.19 4.52 2.91
CA GLN A 74 6.28 3.72 3.48
C GLN A 74 5.78 2.91 4.70
N GLY A 75 6.51 1.84 5.03
CA GLY A 75 6.34 1.15 6.31
C GLY A 75 6.70 2.09 7.46
N PRO A 76 5.83 2.28 8.47
CA PRO A 76 6.06 3.23 9.56
C PRO A 76 7.43 3.08 10.22
N LEU A 77 7.99 4.21 10.65
CA LEU A 77 9.15 4.28 11.53
C LEU A 77 8.67 4.31 12.99
N PRO A 78 9.53 4.00 13.98
CA PRO A 78 9.18 4.17 15.39
C PRO A 78 8.64 5.56 15.71
N THR A 79 9.18 6.60 15.09
CA THR A 79 8.81 8.00 15.29
C THR A 79 7.59 8.46 14.47
N THR A 80 7.03 7.62 13.60
CA THR A 80 5.90 7.98 12.73
C THR A 80 4.70 7.04 12.88
N VAL A 81 4.65 6.24 13.94
CA VAL A 81 3.50 5.37 14.23
C VAL A 81 2.24 6.20 14.51
N ALA A 82 2.38 7.28 15.28
CA ALA A 82 1.27 8.19 15.57
C ALA A 82 0.75 8.88 14.29
N ASP A 83 1.66 9.42 13.48
CA ASP A 83 1.36 10.00 12.16
C ASP A 83 0.59 9.03 11.26
N PHE A 84 0.99 7.75 11.24
CA PHE A 84 0.33 6.72 10.42
C PHE A 84 -1.13 6.48 10.84
N TRP A 85 -1.39 6.35 12.14
CA TRP A 85 -2.75 6.12 12.62
C TRP A 85 -3.63 7.37 12.56
N GLN A 86 -3.04 8.56 12.71
CA GLN A 86 -3.73 9.81 12.40
C GLN A 86 -4.19 9.83 10.94
N MET A 87 -3.31 9.45 10.00
CA MET A 87 -3.67 9.31 8.58
C MET A 87 -4.83 8.32 8.39
N VAL A 88 -4.76 7.13 9.01
CA VAL A 88 -5.82 6.11 8.92
C VAL A 88 -7.17 6.68 9.38
N TRP A 89 -7.17 7.42 10.49
CA TRP A 89 -8.36 8.05 11.04
C TRP A 89 -8.90 9.16 10.12
N GLU A 90 -8.07 10.16 9.80
CA GLU A 90 -8.50 11.34 9.04
C GLU A 90 -8.98 10.98 7.63
N GLN A 91 -8.38 9.96 7.01
CA GLN A 91 -8.75 9.51 5.66
C GLN A 91 -9.85 8.44 5.65
N ASN A 92 -10.46 8.14 6.80
CA ASN A 92 -11.53 7.15 6.94
C ASN A 92 -11.15 5.78 6.34
N CYS A 93 -9.88 5.38 6.49
CA CYS A 93 -9.38 4.12 5.96
C CYS A 93 -9.83 2.97 6.86
N THR A 94 -10.37 1.90 6.27
CA THR A 94 -10.83 0.70 7.01
C THR A 94 -10.07 -0.58 6.63
N VAL A 95 -9.23 -0.51 5.60
CA VAL A 95 -8.42 -1.63 5.12
C VAL A 95 -6.96 -1.20 4.97
N ILE A 96 -6.06 -2.01 5.51
CA ILE A 96 -4.61 -1.86 5.36
C ILE A 96 -4.05 -3.13 4.73
N ALA A 97 -3.43 -3.01 3.56
CA ALA A 97 -2.66 -4.04 2.89
C ALA A 97 -1.16 -3.82 3.14
N MET A 98 -0.62 -4.58 4.10
CA MET A 98 0.81 -4.63 4.44
C MET A 98 1.49 -5.72 3.60
N MET A 99 2.34 -5.32 2.67
CA MET A 99 3.00 -6.21 1.70
C MET A 99 4.47 -6.47 2.09
N THR A 100 4.77 -6.58 3.38
CA THR A 100 6.12 -6.80 3.90
C THR A 100 6.09 -7.45 5.26
N GLN A 101 7.14 -8.21 5.58
CA GLN A 101 7.41 -8.58 6.97
C GLN A 101 8.04 -7.39 7.71
N GLU A 102 8.05 -7.43 9.05
CA GLU A 102 8.70 -6.42 9.88
C GLU A 102 10.21 -6.40 9.64
N VAL A 103 10.80 -7.59 9.52
CA VAL A 103 12.21 -7.84 9.28
C VAL A 103 12.35 -8.85 8.14
N GLU A 104 13.28 -8.61 7.21
CA GLU A 104 13.66 -9.56 6.17
C GLU A 104 15.19 -9.67 6.15
N GLY A 105 15.70 -10.89 6.30
CA GLY A 105 17.12 -11.10 6.61
C GLY A 105 17.49 -10.36 7.90
N GLU A 106 18.49 -9.47 7.82
CA GLU A 106 18.95 -8.65 8.95
C GLU A 106 18.39 -7.22 8.91
N LYS A 107 17.52 -6.89 7.95
CA LYS A 107 17.06 -5.51 7.70
C LYS A 107 15.64 -5.30 8.22
N ILE A 108 15.47 -4.28 9.04
CA ILE A 108 14.15 -3.79 9.46
C ILE A 108 13.46 -3.10 8.28
N LYS A 109 12.34 -3.65 7.83
CA LYS A 109 11.54 -3.15 6.71
C LYS A 109 10.35 -2.33 7.18
N CYS A 110 9.75 -2.70 8.31
CA CYS A 110 8.60 -2.00 8.88
C CYS A 110 8.63 -2.11 10.41
N GLN A 111 8.43 -0.99 11.11
CA GLN A 111 8.16 -1.05 12.54
C GLN A 111 6.78 -1.67 12.76
N ARG A 112 6.63 -2.56 13.74
CA ARG A 112 5.31 -2.97 14.22
C ARG A 112 4.56 -1.77 14.78
N TYR A 113 3.40 -1.48 14.20
CA TYR A 113 2.57 -0.33 14.56
C TYR A 113 1.21 -0.74 15.17
N TRP A 114 1.08 -1.99 15.64
CA TRP A 114 -0.12 -2.53 16.29
C TRP A 114 0.25 -3.30 17.58
N PRO A 115 -0.68 -3.40 18.56
CA PRO A 115 -0.49 -4.25 19.73
C PRO A 115 -0.50 -5.74 19.35
N ASP A 116 0.36 -6.53 19.98
CA ASP A 116 0.52 -7.98 19.77
C ASP A 116 -0.24 -8.84 20.79
N VAL A 117 -0.84 -8.21 21.80
CA VAL A 117 -1.64 -8.88 22.82
C VAL A 117 -3.12 -8.60 22.53
N LEU A 118 -3.91 -9.67 22.39
CA LEU A 118 -5.35 -9.58 22.17
C LEU A 118 -6.04 -8.76 23.28
N ASN A 119 -6.94 -7.89 22.88
CA ASN A 119 -7.76 -7.01 23.73
C ASN A 119 -6.96 -6.05 24.62
N LYS A 120 -5.62 -5.96 24.47
CA LYS A 120 -4.82 -4.95 25.12
C LYS A 120 -4.86 -3.66 24.30
N THR A 121 -5.33 -2.59 24.92
CA THR A 121 -5.35 -1.26 24.33
C THR A 121 -3.98 -0.58 24.46
N THR A 122 -3.58 0.14 23.42
CA THR A 122 -2.41 1.02 23.40
C THR A 122 -2.83 2.41 22.96
N MET A 123 -2.42 3.43 23.71
CA MET A 123 -2.57 4.82 23.29
C MET A 123 -1.62 5.13 22.13
N ILE A 124 -2.15 5.63 21.03
CA ILE A 124 -1.35 6.03 19.87
C ILE A 124 -0.90 7.48 20.00
N ASN A 125 -1.81 8.34 20.45
CA ASN A 125 -1.59 9.72 20.86
C ASN A 125 -2.67 10.08 21.90
N ASP A 126 -2.79 11.35 22.29
CA ASP A 126 -3.76 11.79 23.32
C ASP A 126 -5.24 11.64 22.89
N ARG A 127 -5.50 11.28 21.63
CA ARG A 127 -6.84 11.17 21.05
C ARG A 127 -7.19 9.75 20.62
N LEU A 128 -6.27 9.03 20.00
CA LEU A 128 -6.53 7.74 19.37
C LEU A 128 -6.02 6.58 20.23
N ARG A 129 -6.88 5.58 20.45
CA ARG A 129 -6.58 4.33 21.13
C ARG A 129 -6.74 3.17 20.17
N LEU A 130 -5.80 2.22 20.20
CA LEU A 130 -5.78 1.06 19.32
C LEU A 130 -5.81 -0.25 20.13
N ALA A 131 -6.63 -1.20 19.71
CA ALA A 131 -6.63 -2.57 20.25
C ALA A 131 -6.58 -3.62 19.13
N LEU A 132 -5.99 -4.78 19.43
CA LEU A 132 -6.08 -5.96 18.57
C LEU A 132 -7.21 -6.85 19.05
N LEU A 133 -8.28 -6.97 18.27
CA LEU A 133 -9.45 -7.77 18.63
C LEU A 133 -9.34 -9.22 18.13
N ARG A 134 -8.78 -9.41 16.94
CA ARG A 134 -8.67 -10.73 16.32
C ARG A 134 -7.37 -10.87 15.54
N LEU A 135 -6.79 -12.06 15.59
CA LEU A 135 -5.66 -12.48 14.78
C LEU A 135 -6.00 -13.83 14.12
N GLN A 136 -5.81 -13.93 12.81
CA GLN A 136 -5.96 -15.17 12.07
C GLN A 136 -4.76 -15.33 11.12
N GLN A 137 -4.04 -16.44 11.29
CA GLN A 137 -2.98 -16.85 10.38
C GLN A 137 -3.59 -17.68 9.25
N LEU A 138 -3.33 -17.31 8.01
CA LEU A 138 -3.65 -18.11 6.82
C LEU A 138 -2.34 -18.52 6.13
N LYS A 139 -2.48 -19.35 5.09
CA LYS A 139 -1.39 -19.61 4.16
C LYS A 139 -1.08 -18.31 3.41
N GLY A 140 0.17 -17.88 3.47
CA GLY A 140 0.69 -16.71 2.76
C GLY A 140 0.37 -15.33 3.36
N PHE A 141 -0.65 -15.18 4.20
CA PHE A 141 -0.97 -13.90 4.83
C PHE A 141 -1.64 -14.02 6.21
N ILE A 142 -1.61 -12.90 6.94
CA ILE A 142 -2.15 -12.75 8.30
C ILE A 142 -3.28 -11.72 8.24
N ILE A 143 -4.39 -12.02 8.91
CA ILE A 143 -5.50 -11.10 9.08
C ILE A 143 -5.52 -10.65 10.55
N ARG A 144 -5.59 -9.34 10.76
CA ARG A 144 -5.83 -8.71 12.05
C ARG A 144 -7.09 -7.85 11.96
N VAL A 145 -7.94 -7.94 12.97
CA VAL A 145 -9.02 -6.97 13.18
C VAL A 145 -8.59 -6.08 14.32
N LEU A 146 -8.43 -4.79 14.01
CA LEU A 146 -8.03 -3.77 14.96
C LEU A 146 -9.22 -2.85 15.26
N GLU A 147 -9.31 -2.39 16.49
CA GLU A 147 -10.26 -1.37 16.92
C GLU A 147 -9.51 -0.06 17.13
N LEU A 148 -9.92 0.98 16.41
CA LEU A 148 -9.38 2.32 16.53
C LEU A 148 -10.48 3.22 17.08
N GLU A 149 -10.27 3.77 18.27
CA GLU A 149 -11.22 4.59 19.01
C GLU A 149 -10.68 6.02 19.11
N ASP A 150 -11.54 7.00 18.81
CA ASP A 150 -11.30 8.41 19.13
C ASP A 150 -11.94 8.75 20.48
N LEU A 151 -11.10 8.96 21.48
CA LEU A 151 -11.52 9.17 22.87
C LEU A 151 -12.23 10.49 23.11
N GLN A 152 -12.11 11.45 22.19
CA GLN A 152 -12.79 12.73 22.32
C GLN A 152 -14.24 12.64 21.85
N THR A 153 -14.50 11.83 20.82
CA THR A 153 -15.84 11.68 20.21
C THR A 153 -16.56 10.41 20.63
N GLY A 154 -15.84 9.41 21.13
CA GLY A 154 -16.35 8.06 21.38
C GLY A 154 -16.58 7.25 20.09
N GLU A 155 -16.18 7.76 18.93
CA GLU A 155 -16.30 7.04 17.66
C GLU A 155 -15.32 5.85 17.63
N VAL A 156 -15.83 4.69 17.24
CA VAL A 156 -15.05 3.45 17.13
C VAL A 156 -15.08 2.95 15.70
N ARG A 157 -13.91 2.60 15.16
CA ARG A 157 -13.74 2.05 13.82
C ARG A 157 -13.02 0.72 13.85
N HIS A 158 -13.52 -0.22 13.06
CA HIS A 158 -12.90 -1.52 12.88
C HIS A 158 -12.03 -1.51 11.62
N ILE A 159 -10.74 -1.80 11.78
CA ILE A 159 -9.74 -1.79 10.72
C ILE A 159 -9.33 -3.22 10.40
N SER A 160 -9.52 -3.61 9.14
CA SER A 160 -9.01 -4.88 8.60
C SER A 160 -7.56 -4.70 8.17
N HIS A 161 -6.64 -5.24 8.95
CA HIS A 161 -5.22 -5.22 8.66
C HIS A 161 -4.79 -6.56 8.07
N LEU A 162 -4.41 -6.54 6.80
CA LEU A 162 -4.07 -7.70 5.98
C LEU A 162 -2.56 -7.64 5.70
N ASN A 163 -1.82 -8.60 6.23
CA ASN A 163 -0.37 -8.65 6.08
C ASN A 163 0.04 -9.85 5.21
N PHE A 164 0.44 -9.59 3.97
CA PHE A 164 0.95 -10.59 3.06
C PHE A 164 2.42 -10.90 3.36
N ILE A 165 2.70 -12.11 3.83
CA ILE A 165 4.02 -12.55 4.32
C ILE A 165 4.74 -13.50 3.35
N ALA A 166 4.03 -14.04 2.35
CA ALA A 166 4.56 -14.94 1.32
C ALA A 166 5.29 -14.22 0.16
N TRP A 167 5.70 -12.96 0.35
CA TRP A 167 6.51 -12.25 -0.64
C TRP A 167 7.99 -12.26 -0.21
N PRO A 168 8.87 -13.00 -0.90
CA PRO A 168 10.29 -13.06 -0.54
C PRO A 168 10.99 -11.70 -0.71
N ASP A 169 12.06 -11.47 0.05
CA ASP A 169 12.92 -10.31 -0.16
C ASP A 169 13.68 -10.48 -1.49
N HIS A 170 13.67 -9.45 -2.33
CA HIS A 170 14.27 -9.42 -3.67
C HIS A 170 13.67 -10.36 -4.74
N ASP A 171 12.48 -10.93 -4.52
CA ASP A 171 11.84 -11.84 -5.49
C ASP A 171 10.34 -11.52 -5.69
N THR A 172 9.66 -12.35 -6.46
CA THR A 172 8.22 -12.38 -6.69
C THR A 172 7.61 -13.63 -6.08
N PRO A 173 6.32 -13.63 -5.67
CA PRO A 173 5.67 -14.84 -5.17
C PRO A 173 5.76 -15.97 -6.20
N SER A 174 6.26 -17.14 -5.79
CA SER A 174 6.48 -18.28 -6.69
C SER A 174 5.18 -18.91 -7.22
N GLN A 175 4.05 -18.67 -6.54
CA GLN A 175 2.70 -19.03 -6.99
C GLN A 175 1.74 -17.86 -6.74
N PRO A 176 0.91 -17.46 -7.73
CA PRO A 176 0.04 -16.30 -7.61
C PRO A 176 -1.19 -16.56 -6.73
N ASP A 177 -1.55 -17.81 -6.44
CA ASP A 177 -2.78 -18.20 -5.74
C ASP A 177 -2.99 -17.49 -4.39
N ASP A 178 -1.96 -17.47 -3.55
CA ASP A 178 -2.05 -16.84 -2.23
C ASP A 178 -2.24 -15.32 -2.37
N LEU A 179 -1.62 -14.69 -3.38
CA LEU A 179 -1.78 -13.26 -3.67
C LEU A 179 -3.17 -12.95 -4.24
N LEU A 180 -3.68 -13.78 -5.14
CA LEU A 180 -5.04 -13.64 -5.69
C LEU A 180 -6.10 -13.81 -4.59
N THR A 181 -5.90 -14.78 -3.70
CA THR A 181 -6.73 -14.97 -2.50
C THR A 181 -6.68 -13.76 -1.59
N PHE A 182 -5.49 -13.19 -1.37
CA PHE A 182 -5.30 -11.96 -0.61
C PHE A 182 -6.05 -10.77 -1.22
N ILE A 183 -5.93 -10.56 -2.54
CA ILE A 183 -6.63 -9.47 -3.25
C ILE A 183 -8.15 -9.65 -3.17
N SER A 184 -8.64 -10.87 -3.42
CA SER A 184 -10.06 -11.19 -3.31
C SER A 184 -10.59 -10.89 -1.91
N TYR A 185 -9.86 -11.29 -0.86
CA TYR A 185 -10.22 -10.99 0.52
C TYR A 185 -10.18 -9.49 0.82
N MET A 186 -9.12 -8.79 0.38
CA MET A 186 -8.96 -7.34 0.54
C MET A 186 -10.16 -6.59 -0.04
N ARG A 187 -10.57 -6.93 -1.26
CA ARG A 187 -11.72 -6.30 -1.92
C ARG A 187 -13.04 -6.67 -1.26
N ARG A 188 -13.19 -7.89 -0.75
CA ARG A 188 -14.39 -8.34 -0.04
C ARG A 188 -14.63 -7.60 1.28
N VAL A 189 -13.57 -7.28 2.03
CA VAL A 189 -13.69 -6.59 3.33
C VAL A 189 -13.70 -5.07 3.21
N HIS A 190 -13.24 -4.53 2.07
CA HIS A 190 -13.30 -3.11 1.78
C HIS A 190 -14.74 -2.64 1.59
N LYS A 191 -15.09 -1.53 2.25
CA LYS A 191 -16.44 -0.92 2.17
C LYS A 191 -16.40 0.50 1.63
N SER A 192 -15.45 1.30 2.11
CA SER A 192 -15.33 2.72 1.80
C SER A 192 -13.95 3.25 2.20
N GLY A 193 -13.65 4.47 1.77
CA GLY A 193 -12.38 5.13 2.01
C GLY A 193 -11.23 4.52 1.19
N PRO A 194 -10.05 5.16 1.18
CA PRO A 194 -8.89 4.61 0.52
C PRO A 194 -8.42 3.31 1.16
N ILE A 195 -7.90 2.37 0.34
CA ILE A 195 -7.13 1.23 0.86
C ILE A 195 -5.70 1.71 1.10
N ILE A 196 -5.20 1.57 2.33
CA ILE A 196 -3.78 1.83 2.61
C ILE A 196 -2.99 0.64 2.09
N THR A 197 -2.05 0.88 1.18
CA THR A 197 -1.17 -0.15 0.62
C THR A 197 0.28 0.22 0.89
N HIS A 198 0.96 -0.52 1.76
CA HIS A 198 2.33 -0.22 2.12
C HIS A 198 3.22 -1.46 2.09
N CYS A 199 4.52 -1.24 1.94
CA CYS A 199 5.56 -2.25 2.15
C CYS A 199 6.66 -1.63 3.02
N SER A 200 7.93 -1.73 2.63
CA SER A 200 9.01 -0.96 3.26
C SER A 200 9.05 0.48 2.71
N ALA A 201 9.30 0.63 1.41
CA ALA A 201 9.38 1.94 0.75
C ALA A 201 8.02 2.47 0.24
N GLY A 202 7.03 1.58 0.10
CA GLY A 202 5.72 1.92 -0.43
C GLY A 202 5.68 2.11 -1.95
N ILE A 203 6.56 1.45 -2.71
CA ILE A 203 6.62 1.60 -4.18
C ILE A 203 6.65 0.28 -4.96
N GLY A 204 7.51 -0.67 -4.60
CA GLY A 204 7.67 -1.92 -5.35
C GLY A 204 6.49 -2.88 -5.20
N ARG A 205 6.46 -3.62 -4.07
CA ARG A 205 5.38 -4.56 -3.73
C ARG A 205 4.00 -3.89 -3.66
N SER A 206 3.94 -2.67 -3.13
CA SER A 206 2.72 -1.86 -3.11
C SER A 206 2.19 -1.57 -4.52
N GLY A 207 3.06 -1.14 -5.44
CA GLY A 207 2.64 -0.85 -6.81
C GLY A 207 2.28 -2.09 -7.59
N THR A 208 2.96 -3.19 -7.32
CA THR A 208 2.64 -4.50 -7.93
C THR A 208 1.26 -4.98 -7.48
N LEU A 209 0.92 -4.86 -6.18
CA LEU A 209 -0.42 -5.16 -5.67
C LEU A 209 -1.48 -4.31 -6.36
N ILE A 210 -1.29 -2.98 -6.39
CA ILE A 210 -2.26 -2.04 -6.98
C ILE A 210 -2.44 -2.35 -8.47
N CYS A 211 -1.37 -2.62 -9.21
CA CYS A 211 -1.44 -2.97 -10.62
C CYS A 211 -2.31 -4.22 -10.85
N ILE A 212 -2.05 -5.31 -10.13
CA ILE A 212 -2.77 -6.57 -10.29
C ILE A 212 -4.24 -6.38 -9.90
N ASP A 213 -4.51 -5.73 -8.77
CA ASP A 213 -5.87 -5.45 -8.30
C ASP A 213 -6.69 -4.61 -9.29
N VAL A 214 -6.08 -3.58 -9.89
CA VAL A 214 -6.73 -2.78 -10.94
C VAL A 214 -6.99 -3.61 -12.19
N VAL A 215 -6.03 -4.41 -12.67
CA VAL A 215 -6.24 -5.27 -13.84
C VAL A 215 -7.36 -6.27 -13.60
N LEU A 216 -7.43 -6.90 -12.42
CA LEU A 216 -8.54 -7.79 -12.06
C LEU A 216 -9.89 -7.03 -12.04
N GLY A 217 -9.88 -5.78 -11.57
CA GLY A 217 -11.04 -4.90 -11.63
C GLY A 217 -11.51 -4.59 -13.05
N LEU A 218 -10.58 -4.43 -14.00
CA LEU A 218 -10.88 -4.19 -15.41
C LEU A 218 -11.38 -5.47 -16.10
N ILE A 219 -10.70 -6.61 -15.89
CA ILE A 219 -11.11 -7.93 -16.42
C ILE A 219 -12.51 -8.30 -15.95
N SER A 220 -12.83 -8.13 -14.66
CA SER A 220 -14.16 -8.45 -14.13
C SER A 220 -15.30 -7.61 -14.71
N ARG A 221 -14.98 -6.51 -15.40
CA ARG A 221 -15.91 -5.59 -16.06
C ARG A 221 -15.86 -5.71 -17.59
N ASP A 222 -15.14 -6.68 -18.13
CA ASP A 222 -14.93 -6.86 -19.57
C ASP A 222 -14.34 -5.61 -20.24
N LEU A 223 -13.36 -4.98 -19.56
CA LEU A 223 -12.68 -3.78 -20.03
C LEU A 223 -11.23 -4.08 -20.42
N ASP A 224 -10.76 -3.38 -21.45
CA ASP A 224 -9.36 -3.40 -21.86
C ASP A 224 -8.45 -2.82 -20.78
N PHE A 225 -7.21 -3.31 -20.75
CA PHE A 225 -6.18 -2.83 -19.85
C PHE A 225 -4.81 -2.82 -20.53
N ASP A 226 -3.97 -1.86 -20.15
CA ASP A 226 -2.56 -1.82 -20.52
C ASP A 226 -1.72 -1.62 -19.25
N ILE A 227 -0.91 -2.63 -18.90
CA ILE A 227 -0.09 -2.62 -17.68
C ILE A 227 0.93 -1.48 -17.71
N SER A 228 1.47 -1.10 -18.87
CA SER A 228 2.40 0.01 -18.99
C SER A 228 1.72 1.34 -18.63
N ASP A 229 0.51 1.58 -19.15
CA ASP A 229 -0.27 2.78 -18.84
C ASP A 229 -0.75 2.82 -17.39
N LEU A 230 -1.11 1.67 -16.81
CA LEU A 230 -1.45 1.59 -15.39
C LEU A 230 -0.25 1.94 -14.50
N VAL A 231 0.94 1.40 -14.82
CA VAL A 231 2.18 1.73 -14.10
C VAL A 231 2.58 3.19 -14.31
N ARG A 232 2.43 3.73 -15.51
CA ARG A 232 2.63 5.16 -15.80
C ARG A 232 1.72 6.04 -14.93
N THR A 233 0.43 5.71 -14.89
CA THR A 233 -0.58 6.42 -14.07
C THR A 233 -0.23 6.41 -12.59
N MET A 234 0.24 5.27 -12.06
CA MET A 234 0.73 5.18 -10.68
C MET A 234 2.01 5.99 -10.47
N ARG A 235 2.98 5.93 -11.39
CA ARG A 235 4.26 6.63 -11.28
C ARG A 235 4.13 8.15 -11.32
N LEU A 236 3.11 8.68 -11.99
CA LEU A 236 2.76 10.11 -11.96
C LEU A 236 2.13 10.54 -10.63
N GLN A 237 1.66 9.61 -9.79
CA GLN A 237 1.06 9.92 -8.50
C GLN A 237 1.99 9.60 -7.32
N ARG A 238 2.89 8.62 -7.49
CA ARG A 238 3.99 8.33 -6.57
C ARG A 238 5.18 7.83 -7.36
N HIS A 239 6.32 8.48 -7.26
CA HIS A 239 7.48 8.11 -8.06
C HIS A 239 7.94 6.66 -7.78
N GLY A 240 8.25 5.90 -8.85
CA GLY A 240 8.89 4.59 -8.75
C GLY A 240 7.97 3.40 -8.42
N MET A 241 6.64 3.56 -8.54
CA MET A 241 5.70 2.43 -8.42
C MET A 241 6.05 1.30 -9.39
N VAL A 242 6.02 0.06 -8.88
CA VAL A 242 6.59 -1.14 -9.52
C VAL A 242 8.09 -0.94 -9.78
N GLN A 243 8.93 -1.46 -8.87
CA GLN A 243 10.32 -1.02 -8.74
C GLN A 243 11.29 -1.81 -9.63
N THR A 244 11.08 -3.12 -9.74
CA THR A 244 12.01 -4.02 -10.46
C THR A 244 11.39 -4.59 -11.72
N GLU A 245 12.25 -5.05 -12.63
CA GLU A 245 11.82 -5.77 -13.84
C GLU A 245 11.01 -7.01 -13.49
N ASP A 246 11.46 -7.81 -12.52
CA ASP A 246 10.75 -9.02 -12.08
C ASP A 246 9.34 -8.69 -11.57
N GLN A 247 9.16 -7.61 -10.82
CA GLN A 247 7.84 -7.17 -10.36
C GLN A 247 6.92 -6.79 -11.52
N TYR A 248 7.47 -6.13 -12.55
CA TYR A 248 6.72 -5.74 -13.73
C TYR A 248 6.32 -6.96 -14.57
N ILE A 249 7.26 -7.88 -14.82
CA ILE A 249 7.00 -9.16 -15.48
C ILE A 249 5.98 -9.98 -14.69
N PHE A 250 6.08 -9.99 -13.37
CA PHE A 250 5.15 -10.70 -12.50
C PHE A 250 3.71 -10.21 -12.63
N CYS A 251 3.49 -8.90 -12.83
CA CYS A 251 2.15 -8.38 -13.14
C CYS A 251 1.56 -9.07 -14.39
N TYR A 252 2.34 -9.20 -15.47
CA TYR A 252 1.91 -9.91 -16.69
C TYR A 252 1.69 -11.40 -16.43
N GLN A 253 2.57 -12.06 -15.67
CA GLN A 253 2.46 -13.48 -15.36
C GLN A 253 1.19 -13.81 -14.57
N VAL A 254 0.85 -13.00 -13.56
CA VAL A 254 -0.39 -13.17 -12.79
C VAL A 254 -1.62 -12.98 -13.67
N VAL A 255 -1.61 -11.99 -14.55
CA VAL A 255 -2.72 -11.74 -15.48
C VAL A 255 -2.90 -12.91 -16.45
N LEU A 256 -1.82 -13.40 -17.06
CA LEU A 256 -1.87 -14.58 -17.93
C LEU A 256 -2.38 -15.80 -17.18
N TYR A 257 -1.90 -16.00 -15.94
CA TYR A 257 -2.38 -17.08 -15.08
C TYR A 257 -3.90 -16.98 -14.87
N VAL A 258 -4.42 -15.81 -14.51
CA VAL A 258 -5.86 -15.59 -14.28
C VAL A 258 -6.68 -15.85 -15.55
N LEU A 259 -6.26 -15.30 -16.69
CA LEU A 259 -6.98 -15.48 -17.96
C LEU A 259 -7.04 -16.96 -18.39
N ASN A 260 -5.98 -17.74 -18.15
CA ASN A 260 -5.95 -19.17 -18.45
C ASN A 260 -6.87 -20.00 -17.54
N HIS A 261 -7.22 -19.51 -16.35
CA HIS A 261 -8.13 -20.20 -15.41
C HIS A 261 -9.59 -19.72 -15.53
N LEU A 262 -9.86 -18.71 -16.36
CA LEU A 262 -11.21 -18.26 -16.72
C LEU A 262 -11.78 -19.03 -17.93
N GLN A 263 -10.92 -19.72 -18.69
CA GLN A 263 -11.29 -20.63 -19.78
C GLN A 263 -11.62 -22.03 -19.26
#